data_AF-A0A1H8Y4Y9-F1
#
_entry.id   AF-A0A1H8Y4Y9-F1
#
_cell.length_a   1.000
_cell.length_b   1.000
_cell.length_c   1.000
_cell.angle_alpha   90.00
_cell.angle_beta   90.00
_cell.angle_gamma   90.00
#
_symmetry.space_group_name_H-M   'P 1'
#
loop_
_entity.id
_entity.type
_entity.pdbx_description
1 polymer ?
#
loop_
_entity_poly.entity_id
_entity_poly.type
_entity_poly.pdbx_seq_one_letter_code
_entity_poly.pdbx_strand_id
1 'polypeptide(L)'
;MVFLKNGIVACCVLLLTACQALRDEADPGTVSVRGVAPTLEHLNIARDTTAQDAFVNDLIRKSGLNYTPPPGDYSWGFVAEAGIYEIGRQCDQYLDVLFRFNRNQRAIRQGLTATGAATASILGVAGVVAMPIAITAVAFGLAASLYDAGVNSVLFTIEPSALRNVVLKGRQAYINKLDLAKVNSRPRLLIAMQGYLTQCSPATIEANVNNAASGAETVVTVKRGESADGALLGAPGVTLIERTTPPAMPTTMPPAAPTQVANAVTTATVKPPPDVPVEARPRNAKAQEKNVSLEQLKNAQRALGVDDDGNFGPTDDSTTRMALREFQRGMIRRNLWDAIEETGMLTGKTFNLLAFIGPMSRTPFFTPFERSYLGNETGAMSARFATLDESRMQNALAKYGVSEAQRDITKPAEMLKLLRARFSTLRTEKGVGPPVGVEPAKSRPDVLDDALFQKVK
;
A
#
# COMPACT_ATOMS: atom_id res chain seq x y z
N MET A 1 7.05 -20.92 -44.27
CA MET A 1 7.86 -20.75 -43.05
C MET A 1 8.38 -19.31 -42.81
N VAL A 2 8.55 -18.46 -43.83
CA VAL A 2 9.01 -17.06 -43.65
C VAL A 2 7.99 -16.16 -42.94
N PHE A 3 6.69 -16.40 -43.11
CA PHE A 3 5.62 -15.63 -42.45
C PHE A 3 5.51 -15.82 -40.93
N LEU A 4 6.01 -16.95 -40.39
CA LEU A 4 5.91 -17.24 -38.95
C LEU A 4 6.94 -16.44 -38.11
N LYS A 5 8.09 -16.08 -38.70
CA LYS A 5 9.14 -15.31 -38.00
C LYS A 5 8.78 -13.82 -37.83
N ASN A 6 8.06 -13.24 -38.79
CA ASN A 6 7.71 -11.82 -38.74
C ASN A 6 6.50 -11.54 -37.80
N GLY A 7 5.63 -12.52 -37.58
CA GLY A 7 4.48 -12.37 -36.66
C GLY A 7 4.86 -12.29 -35.17
N ILE A 8 5.93 -13.00 -34.76
CA ILE A 8 6.37 -13.04 -33.35
C ILE A 8 6.96 -11.68 -32.92
N VAL A 9 7.66 -10.97 -33.82
CA VAL A 9 8.26 -9.67 -33.52
C VAL A 9 7.19 -8.59 -33.31
N ALA A 10 6.12 -8.59 -34.10
CA ALA A 10 5.04 -7.61 -33.95
C ALA A 10 4.24 -7.79 -32.64
N CYS A 11 4.09 -9.03 -32.17
CA CYS A 11 3.39 -9.32 -30.92
C CYS A 11 4.18 -8.85 -29.68
N CYS A 12 5.52 -9.00 -29.69
CA CYS A 12 6.38 -8.53 -28.59
C CYS A 12 6.43 -6.99 -28.46
N VAL A 13 6.35 -6.24 -29.57
CA VAL A 13 6.37 -4.77 -29.53
C VAL A 13 5.09 -4.20 -28.90
N LEU A 14 3.93 -4.81 -29.13
CA LEU A 14 2.66 -4.42 -28.52
C LEU A 14 2.58 -4.75 -27.02
N LEU A 15 3.27 -5.79 -26.55
CA LEU A 15 3.35 -6.11 -25.12
C LEU A 15 4.27 -5.15 -24.36
N LEU A 16 5.30 -4.59 -25.03
CA LEU A 16 6.23 -3.64 -24.41
C LEU A 16 5.64 -2.24 -24.19
N THR A 17 4.74 -1.77 -25.06
CA THR A 17 4.07 -0.47 -24.89
C THR A 17 3.04 -0.47 -23.76
N ALA A 18 2.36 -1.60 -23.52
CA ALA A 18 1.43 -1.75 -22.39
C ALA A 18 2.12 -1.68 -21.02
N CYS A 19 3.41 -2.04 -20.92
CA CYS A 19 4.17 -1.95 -19.67
C CYS A 19 4.65 -0.53 -19.33
N GLN A 20 4.66 0.43 -20.27
CA GLN A 20 5.08 1.80 -19.99
C GLN A 20 4.02 2.61 -19.22
N ALA A 21 2.73 2.29 -19.39
CA ALA A 21 1.64 2.93 -18.64
C ALA A 21 1.66 2.61 -17.12
N LEU A 22 2.43 1.61 -16.69
CA LEU A 22 2.61 1.24 -15.27
C LEU A 22 3.81 1.96 -14.62
N ARG A 23 4.62 2.71 -15.38
CA ARG A 23 5.83 3.39 -14.85
C ARG A 23 5.59 4.80 -14.29
N ASP A 24 4.46 5.42 -14.59
CA ASP A 24 4.12 6.78 -14.08
C ASP A 24 3.77 6.81 -12.57
N GLU A 25 3.84 5.67 -11.87
CA GLU A 25 3.51 5.55 -10.43
C GLU A 25 4.71 5.86 -9.50
N ALA A 26 5.84 6.35 -10.04
CA ALA A 26 7.10 6.56 -9.30
C ALA A 26 7.44 8.03 -9.00
N ASP A 27 6.50 8.97 -9.16
CA ASP A 27 6.73 10.37 -8.77
C ASP A 27 6.47 10.54 -7.25
N PRO A 28 7.48 10.93 -6.44
CA PRO A 28 7.34 11.10 -4.99
C PRO A 28 6.31 12.17 -4.56
N GLY A 29 5.80 12.97 -5.51
CA GLY A 29 4.69 13.90 -5.27
C GLY A 29 3.27 13.32 -5.52
N THR A 30 3.16 12.10 -6.07
CA THR A 30 1.87 11.51 -6.43
C THR A 30 1.30 10.71 -5.26
N VAL A 31 0.12 11.11 -4.79
CA VAL A 31 -0.64 10.37 -3.78
C VAL A 31 -0.98 9.00 -4.38
N SER A 32 -0.59 7.91 -3.72
CA SER A 32 -0.91 6.55 -4.16
C SER A 32 -2.41 6.39 -4.40
N VAL A 33 -2.78 5.60 -5.40
CA VAL A 33 -4.17 5.20 -5.68
C VAL A 33 -4.87 4.58 -4.45
N ARG A 34 -4.11 4.06 -3.48
CA ARG A 34 -4.60 3.60 -2.19
C ARG A 34 -5.12 4.72 -1.28
N GLY A 35 -5.00 5.97 -1.73
CA GLY A 35 -5.42 7.18 -1.05
C GLY A 35 -4.35 7.80 -0.17
N VAL A 36 -4.61 9.03 0.27
CA VAL A 36 -3.99 9.53 1.50
C VAL A 36 -4.47 8.58 2.59
N ALA A 37 -3.55 7.87 3.26
CA ALA A 37 -3.92 6.91 4.29
C ALA A 37 -4.91 7.59 5.27
N PRO A 38 -6.13 7.05 5.46
CA PRO A 38 -7.26 7.83 5.96
C PRO A 38 -7.21 8.16 7.46
N THR A 39 -6.07 7.97 8.11
CA THR A 39 -5.92 8.30 9.53
C THR A 39 -4.55 8.90 9.81
N LEU A 40 -4.54 9.83 10.77
CA LEU A 40 -3.39 10.28 11.55
C LEU A 40 -2.63 9.13 12.26
N GLU A 41 -3.03 7.87 12.06
CA GLU A 41 -2.42 6.67 12.66
C GLU A 41 -1.32 6.04 11.79
N HIS A 42 -1.30 6.31 10.47
CA HIS A 42 -0.23 5.81 9.57
C HIS A 42 0.84 6.85 9.22
N LEU A 43 0.51 8.14 9.28
CA LEU A 43 1.50 9.07 9.81
C LEU A 43 1.72 8.57 11.23
N ASN A 44 2.89 8.05 11.58
CA ASN A 44 3.20 7.47 12.90
C ASN A 44 3.06 8.47 14.07
N ILE A 45 2.40 9.61 13.85
CA ILE A 45 2.03 10.69 14.74
C ILE A 45 1.38 10.17 16.03
N ALA A 46 0.47 9.20 15.99
CA ALA A 46 -0.13 8.66 17.21
C ALA A 46 0.88 7.91 18.13
N ARG A 47 1.98 7.39 17.58
CA ARG A 47 3.05 6.72 18.34
C ARG A 47 4.29 7.59 18.56
N ASP A 48 4.44 8.66 17.78
CA ASP A 48 5.60 9.54 17.79
C ASP A 48 5.17 10.97 18.12
N THR A 49 5.38 11.34 19.38
CA THR A 49 5.16 12.70 19.89
C THR A 49 5.92 13.74 19.06
N THR A 50 7.08 13.38 18.51
CA THR A 50 7.90 14.25 17.66
C THR A 50 7.18 14.62 16.37
N ALA A 51 6.49 13.67 15.75
CA ALA A 51 5.74 13.91 14.52
C ALA A 51 4.45 14.73 14.80
N GLN A 52 3.80 14.53 15.95
CA GLN A 52 2.72 15.43 16.41
C GLN A 52 3.23 16.85 16.63
N ASP A 53 4.38 16.99 17.29
CA ASP A 53 5.00 18.28 17.57
C ASP A 53 5.35 19.00 16.27
N ALA A 54 6.00 18.30 15.34
CA ALA A 54 6.35 18.85 14.04
C ALA A 54 5.11 19.30 13.25
N PHE A 55 4.04 18.50 13.26
CA PHE A 55 2.79 18.84 12.59
C PHE A 55 2.13 20.08 13.22
N VAL A 56 1.94 20.11 14.54
CA VAL A 56 1.33 21.25 15.23
C VAL A 56 2.19 22.52 15.06
N ASN A 57 3.51 22.41 15.12
CA ASN A 57 4.43 23.52 14.88
C ASN A 57 4.34 24.05 13.44
N ASP A 58 4.13 23.17 12.45
CA ASP A 58 3.89 23.60 11.07
C ASP A 58 2.59 24.40 10.93
N LEU A 59 1.52 23.95 11.60
CA LEU A 59 0.24 24.67 11.61
C LEU A 59 0.34 26.03 12.33
N ILE A 60 1.07 26.10 13.44
CA ILE A 60 1.35 27.35 14.15
C ILE A 60 2.02 28.35 13.18
N ARG A 61 3.07 27.92 12.46
CA ARG A 61 3.72 28.78 11.46
C ARG A 61 2.78 29.18 10.31
N LYS A 62 2.00 28.23 9.78
CA LYS A 62 1.02 28.49 8.70
C LYS A 62 -0.10 29.44 9.13
N SER A 63 -0.44 29.47 10.42
CA SER A 63 -1.39 30.42 10.99
C SER A 63 -0.81 31.84 11.18
N GLY A 64 0.47 32.06 10.88
CA GLY A 64 1.17 33.33 11.06
C GLY A 64 1.63 33.59 12.49
N LEU A 65 1.51 32.61 13.39
CA LEU A 65 1.95 32.72 14.78
C LEU A 65 3.43 32.33 14.89
N ASN A 66 4.19 33.13 15.65
CA ASN A 66 5.61 32.90 15.93
C ASN A 66 5.87 32.26 17.30
N TYR A 67 4.81 31.86 18.01
CA TYR A 67 4.87 31.28 19.34
C TYR A 67 3.86 30.15 19.46
N THR A 68 4.10 29.21 20.37
CA THR A 68 3.12 28.17 20.70
C THR A 68 2.07 28.77 21.64
N PRO A 69 0.78 28.82 21.25
CA PRO A 69 -0.24 29.41 22.11
C PRO A 69 -0.38 28.63 23.42
N PRO A 70 -0.46 29.31 24.58
CA PRO A 70 -0.70 28.63 25.85
C PRO A 70 -2.09 27.95 25.85
N PRO A 71 -2.32 26.91 26.66
CA PRO A 71 -3.66 26.34 26.83
C PRO A 71 -4.66 27.40 27.34
N GLY A 72 -5.84 27.44 26.75
CA GLY A 72 -6.89 28.43 27.01
C GLY A 72 -6.89 29.63 26.07
N ASP A 73 -5.82 29.82 25.28
CA ASP A 73 -5.70 30.94 24.34
C ASP A 73 -6.64 30.77 23.12
N TYR A 74 -7.26 31.87 22.67
CA TYR A 74 -8.12 31.89 21.48
C TYR A 74 -7.31 31.72 20.19
N SER A 75 -6.00 31.94 20.22
CA SER A 75 -5.10 31.82 19.07
C SER A 75 -5.01 30.39 18.53
N TRP A 76 -5.38 29.38 19.33
CA TRP A 76 -5.55 28.00 18.86
C TRP A 76 -6.63 27.88 17.78
N GLY A 77 -7.60 28.80 17.72
CA GLY A 77 -8.58 28.89 16.64
C GLY A 77 -7.92 29.14 15.28
N PHE A 78 -6.93 30.04 15.20
CA PHE A 78 -6.19 30.30 13.96
C PHE A 78 -5.35 29.10 13.52
N VAL A 79 -4.77 28.36 14.49
CA VAL A 79 -4.05 27.11 14.22
C VAL A 79 -5.00 26.04 13.66
N ALA A 80 -6.23 25.98 14.20
CA ALA A 80 -7.27 25.08 13.72
C ALA A 80 -7.73 25.43 12.29
N GLU A 81 -7.92 26.71 11.98
CA GLU A 81 -8.22 27.17 10.62
C GLU A 81 -7.12 26.80 9.62
N ALA A 82 -5.85 27.02 9.96
CA ALA A 82 -4.72 26.59 9.14
C ALA A 82 -4.71 25.07 8.92
N GLY A 83 -5.04 24.30 9.97
CA GLY A 83 -5.19 22.85 9.90
C GLY A 83 -6.33 22.38 8.99
N ILE A 84 -7.50 23.02 9.08
CA ILE A 84 -8.66 22.75 8.22
C ILE A 84 -8.32 23.03 6.75
N TYR A 85 -7.61 24.12 6.47
CA TYR A 85 -7.16 24.44 5.12
C TYR A 85 -6.19 23.39 4.57
N GLU A 86 -5.17 23.00 5.35
CA GLU A 86 -4.17 22.01 4.94
C GLU A 86 -4.81 20.63 4.67
N ILE A 87 -5.65 20.15 5.59
CA ILE A 87 -6.39 18.89 5.40
C ILE A 87 -7.31 19.00 4.19
N GLY A 88 -7.95 20.16 4.00
CA GLY A 88 -8.83 20.41 2.87
C GLY A 88 -8.12 20.26 1.52
N ARG A 89 -6.91 20.82 1.41
CA ARG A 89 -6.05 20.69 0.23
C ARG A 89 -5.67 19.23 -0.04
N GLN A 90 -5.28 18.48 0.99
CA GLN A 90 -4.93 17.05 0.86
C GLN A 90 -6.15 16.20 0.46
N CYS A 91 -7.32 16.53 0.98
CA CYS A 91 -8.58 15.90 0.61
C CYS A 91 -8.92 16.15 -0.87
N ASP A 92 -8.75 17.37 -1.38
CA ASP A 92 -8.98 17.68 -2.79
C ASP A 92 -7.98 16.95 -3.70
N GLN A 93 -6.71 16.82 -3.28
CA GLN A 93 -5.71 16.01 -3.98
C GLN A 93 -6.09 14.53 -4.00
N TYR A 94 -6.56 14.00 -2.87
CA TYR A 94 -7.05 12.63 -2.80
C TYR A 94 -8.21 12.38 -3.76
N LEU A 95 -9.19 13.29 -3.80
CA LEU A 95 -10.32 13.19 -4.73
C LEU A 95 -9.89 13.29 -6.20
N ASP A 96 -8.91 14.15 -6.54
CA ASP A 96 -8.38 14.23 -7.91
C ASP A 96 -7.71 12.92 -8.34
N VAL A 97 -6.90 12.32 -7.45
CA VAL A 97 -6.30 11.00 -7.70
C VAL A 97 -7.38 9.93 -7.86
N LEU A 98 -8.42 9.95 -7.02
CA LEU A 98 -9.55 9.04 -7.13
C LEU A 98 -10.27 9.20 -8.48
N PHE A 99 -10.41 10.42 -8.99
CA PHE A 99 -11.02 10.68 -10.31
C PHE A 99 -10.16 10.22 -11.47
N ARG A 100 -8.85 10.49 -11.44
CA ARG A 100 -7.91 9.97 -12.44
C ARG A 100 -7.91 8.45 -12.43
N PHE A 101 -7.91 7.85 -11.25
CA PHE A 101 -7.97 6.42 -11.12
C PHE A 101 -9.29 5.85 -11.68
N ASN A 102 -10.46 6.40 -11.33
CA ASN A 102 -11.74 5.96 -11.89
C ASN A 102 -11.78 6.05 -13.43
N ARG A 103 -11.27 7.16 -14.00
CA ARG A 103 -11.12 7.31 -15.47
C ARG A 103 -10.16 6.29 -16.06
N ASN A 104 -9.01 6.08 -15.42
CA ASN A 104 -8.04 5.08 -15.84
C ASN A 104 -8.61 3.67 -15.76
N GLN A 105 -9.42 3.36 -14.75
CA GLN A 105 -10.10 2.06 -14.64
C GLN A 105 -11.05 1.81 -15.81
N ARG A 106 -11.84 2.82 -16.21
CA ARG A 106 -12.69 2.73 -17.40
C ARG A 106 -11.86 2.53 -18.67
N ALA A 107 -10.77 3.28 -18.82
CA ALA A 107 -9.86 3.15 -19.95
C ALA A 107 -9.16 1.78 -20.00
N ILE A 108 -8.72 1.24 -18.86
CA ILE A 108 -8.12 -0.09 -18.72
C ILE A 108 -9.14 -1.17 -19.06
N ARG A 109 -10.39 -1.05 -18.58
CA ARG A 109 -11.47 -1.99 -18.91
C ARG A 109 -11.77 -1.98 -20.42
N GLN A 110 -11.88 -0.80 -21.02
CA GLN A 110 -12.05 -0.67 -22.47
C GLN A 110 -10.85 -1.24 -23.23
N GLY A 111 -9.63 -1.01 -22.73
CA GLY A 111 -8.39 -1.57 -23.26
C GLY A 111 -8.38 -3.10 -23.22
N LEU A 112 -8.70 -3.72 -22.08
CA LEU A 112 -8.77 -5.17 -21.93
C LEU A 112 -9.78 -5.80 -22.89
N THR A 113 -10.97 -5.20 -23.05
CA THR A 113 -11.98 -5.66 -24.00
C THR A 113 -11.50 -5.51 -25.44
N ALA A 114 -10.89 -4.36 -25.80
CA ALA A 114 -10.36 -4.11 -27.13
C ALA A 114 -9.18 -5.03 -27.48
N THR A 115 -8.26 -5.27 -26.54
CA THR A 115 -7.14 -6.21 -26.68
C THR A 115 -7.65 -7.65 -26.80
N GLY A 116 -8.65 -8.03 -26.01
CA GLY A 116 -9.29 -9.35 -26.12
C GLY A 116 -9.94 -9.55 -27.50
N ALA A 117 -10.68 -8.56 -27.99
CA ALA A 117 -11.27 -8.58 -29.33
C ALA A 117 -10.20 -8.64 -30.43
N ALA A 118 -9.17 -7.79 -30.36
CA ALA A 118 -8.07 -7.79 -31.31
C ALA A 118 -7.31 -9.12 -31.33
N THR A 119 -7.02 -9.71 -30.17
CA THR A 119 -6.37 -11.02 -30.05
C THR A 119 -7.23 -12.10 -30.70
N ALA A 120 -8.54 -12.11 -30.44
CA ALA A 120 -9.46 -13.04 -31.07
C ALA A 120 -9.50 -12.88 -32.61
N SER A 121 -9.50 -11.64 -33.11
CA SER A 121 -9.45 -11.37 -34.56
C SER A 121 -8.15 -11.84 -35.21
N ILE A 122 -7.00 -11.60 -34.56
CA ILE A 122 -5.70 -12.05 -35.07
C ILE A 122 -5.64 -13.59 -35.14
N LEU A 123 -6.10 -14.27 -34.09
CA LEU A 123 -6.14 -15.73 -34.06
C LEU A 123 -7.10 -16.30 -35.13
N GLY A 124 -8.24 -15.63 -35.35
CA GLY A 124 -9.17 -15.98 -36.41
C GLY A 124 -8.56 -15.86 -37.81
N VAL A 125 -7.88 -14.75 -38.11
CA VAL A 125 -7.21 -14.53 -39.41
C VAL A 125 -6.02 -15.48 -39.61
N ALA A 126 -5.32 -15.83 -38.53
CA ALA A 126 -4.20 -16.77 -38.56
C ALA A 126 -4.62 -18.25 -38.77
N GLY A 127 -5.93 -18.52 -38.90
CA GLY A 127 -6.45 -19.88 -39.10
C GLY A 127 -6.28 -20.78 -37.87
N VAL A 128 -6.14 -20.17 -36.68
CA VAL A 128 -6.04 -20.94 -35.44
C VAL A 128 -7.37 -21.63 -35.18
N VAL A 129 -7.31 -22.89 -34.74
CA VAL A 129 -8.52 -23.67 -34.43
C VAL A 129 -9.37 -22.95 -33.38
N ALA A 130 -10.69 -23.15 -33.40
CA ALA A 130 -11.63 -22.39 -32.57
C ALA A 130 -11.37 -22.50 -31.05
N MET A 131 -10.71 -23.58 -30.62
CA MET A 131 -10.45 -23.87 -29.21
C MET A 131 -9.47 -22.87 -28.54
N PRO A 132 -8.27 -22.58 -29.06
CA PRO A 132 -7.41 -21.48 -28.58
C PRO A 132 -8.09 -20.11 -28.55
N ILE A 133 -8.93 -19.79 -29.54
CA ILE A 133 -9.68 -18.52 -29.57
C ILE A 133 -10.62 -18.45 -28.37
N ALA A 134 -11.35 -19.54 -28.10
CA ALA A 134 -12.24 -19.65 -26.94
C ALA A 134 -11.48 -19.52 -25.61
N ILE A 135 -10.30 -20.15 -25.48
CA ILE A 135 -9.46 -20.06 -24.28
C ILE A 135 -9.00 -18.62 -24.04
N THR A 136 -8.53 -17.91 -25.08
CA THR A 136 -8.12 -16.51 -24.94
C THR A 136 -9.29 -15.60 -24.56
N ALA A 137 -10.48 -15.82 -25.15
CA ALA A 137 -11.67 -15.06 -24.81
C ALA A 137 -12.07 -15.26 -23.34
N VAL A 138 -12.02 -16.49 -22.82
CA VAL A 138 -12.29 -16.80 -21.41
C VAL A 138 -11.24 -16.16 -20.49
N ALA A 139 -9.95 -16.17 -20.86
CA ALA A 139 -8.90 -15.56 -20.04
C ALA A 139 -9.05 -14.02 -19.92
N PHE A 140 -9.35 -13.33 -21.03
CA PHE A 140 -9.64 -11.89 -20.99
C PHE A 140 -10.96 -11.57 -20.29
N GLY A 141 -11.99 -12.40 -20.46
CA GLY A 141 -13.25 -12.29 -19.72
C GLY A 141 -13.06 -12.47 -18.22
N LEU A 142 -12.25 -13.43 -17.80
CA LEU A 142 -11.89 -13.65 -16.40
C LEU A 142 -11.07 -12.48 -15.84
N ALA A 143 -10.07 -11.99 -16.58
CA ALA A 143 -9.28 -10.82 -16.18
C ALA A 143 -10.15 -9.57 -16.02
N ALA A 144 -11.09 -9.33 -16.94
CA ALA A 144 -12.08 -8.26 -16.81
C ALA A 144 -13.01 -8.47 -15.61
N SER A 145 -13.45 -9.71 -15.34
CA SER A 145 -14.31 -10.01 -14.19
C SER A 145 -13.60 -9.92 -12.83
N LEU A 146 -12.32 -10.30 -12.75
CA LEU A 146 -11.49 -10.14 -11.55
C LEU A 146 -11.17 -8.66 -11.31
N TYR A 147 -10.97 -7.91 -12.38
CA TYR A 147 -10.85 -6.46 -12.32
C TYR A 147 -12.15 -5.82 -11.81
N ASP A 148 -13.30 -6.18 -12.39
CA ASP A 148 -14.61 -5.71 -11.94
C ASP A 148 -14.87 -6.11 -10.47
N ALA A 149 -14.57 -7.34 -10.08
CA ALA A 149 -14.73 -7.83 -8.70
C ALA A 149 -13.84 -7.10 -7.68
N GLY A 150 -12.61 -6.75 -8.06
CA GLY A 150 -11.70 -5.95 -7.22
C GLY A 150 -12.08 -4.47 -7.14
N VAL A 151 -12.85 -3.97 -8.12
CA VAL A 151 -13.22 -2.55 -8.28
C VAL A 151 -14.68 -2.28 -7.87
N ASN A 152 -15.49 -3.30 -7.60
CA ASN A 152 -16.89 -3.19 -7.17
C ASN A 152 -17.10 -2.59 -5.75
N SER A 153 -16.14 -1.84 -5.20
CA SER A 153 -16.45 -0.92 -4.09
C SER A 153 -17.36 0.19 -4.63
N VAL A 154 -18.40 0.51 -3.86
CA VAL A 154 -19.44 1.49 -4.19
C VAL A 154 -18.84 2.85 -4.61
N LEU A 155 -17.65 3.20 -4.11
CA LEU A 155 -16.91 4.42 -4.49
C LEU A 155 -16.61 4.56 -5.99
N PHE A 156 -16.46 3.47 -6.74
CA PHE A 156 -16.01 3.54 -8.13
C PHE A 156 -17.16 3.59 -9.16
N THR A 157 -18.38 3.28 -8.75
CA THR A 157 -19.56 3.33 -9.64
C THR A 157 -20.23 4.71 -9.65
N ILE A 158 -19.97 5.53 -8.63
CA ILE A 158 -20.55 6.87 -8.49
C ILE A 158 -19.82 7.87 -9.40
N GLU A 159 -20.57 8.82 -9.97
CA GLU A 159 -19.97 9.88 -10.76
C GLU A 159 -19.00 10.72 -9.90
N PRO A 160 -17.76 10.97 -10.37
CA PRO A 160 -16.79 11.85 -9.73
C PRO A 160 -17.34 13.15 -9.15
N SER A 161 -18.20 13.83 -9.92
CA SER A 161 -18.83 15.10 -9.55
C SER A 161 -19.73 14.95 -8.30
N ALA A 162 -20.47 13.85 -8.20
CA ALA A 162 -21.32 13.53 -7.07
C ALA A 162 -20.50 13.23 -5.81
N LEU A 163 -19.39 12.47 -5.93
CA LEU A 163 -18.47 12.23 -4.81
C LEU A 163 -17.89 13.55 -4.28
N ARG A 164 -17.43 14.43 -5.18
CA ARG A 164 -16.92 15.75 -4.78
C ARG A 164 -17.96 16.56 -4.03
N ASN A 165 -19.19 16.58 -4.53
CA ASN A 165 -20.28 17.33 -3.90
C ASN A 165 -20.61 16.78 -2.50
N VAL A 166 -20.65 15.46 -2.33
CA VAL A 166 -20.88 14.81 -1.03
C VAL A 166 -19.79 15.19 -0.03
N VAL A 167 -18.52 15.10 -0.42
CA VAL A 167 -17.39 15.46 0.45
C VAL A 167 -17.41 16.94 0.82
N LEU A 168 -17.67 17.82 -0.17
CA LEU A 168 -17.77 19.27 0.07
C LEU A 168 -18.89 19.60 1.05
N LYS A 169 -20.07 18.98 0.90
CA LYS A 169 -21.20 19.16 1.82
C LYS A 169 -20.88 18.64 3.22
N GLY A 170 -20.24 17.47 3.34
CA GLY A 170 -19.81 16.90 4.61
C GLY A 170 -18.81 17.82 5.34
N ARG A 171 -17.79 18.29 4.63
CA ARG A 171 -16.79 19.24 5.15
C ARG A 171 -17.42 20.57 5.57
N GLN A 172 -18.29 21.14 4.75
CA GLN A 172 -18.96 22.41 5.07
C GLN A 172 -19.86 22.26 6.29
N ALA A 173 -20.64 21.18 6.37
CA ALA A 173 -21.50 20.92 7.50
C ALA A 173 -20.71 20.69 8.80
N TYR A 174 -19.53 20.06 8.72
CA TYR A 174 -18.61 19.96 9.86
C TYR A 174 -18.12 21.34 10.30
N ILE A 175 -17.62 22.17 9.37
CA ILE A 175 -17.12 23.53 9.67
C ILE A 175 -18.23 24.39 10.29
N ASN A 176 -19.44 24.35 9.74
CA ASN A 176 -20.58 25.13 10.26
C ASN A 176 -20.95 24.77 11.71
N LYS A 177 -20.59 23.56 12.17
CA LYS A 177 -20.84 23.08 13.53
C LYS A 177 -19.64 23.23 14.45
N LEU A 178 -18.45 23.41 13.88
CA LEU A 178 -17.22 23.56 14.63
C LEU A 178 -17.18 24.95 15.27
N ASP A 179 -17.20 24.98 16.59
CA ASP A 179 -17.03 26.19 17.37
C ASP A 179 -15.54 26.44 17.62
N LEU A 180 -14.91 27.20 16.72
CA LEU A 180 -13.46 27.48 16.76
C LEU A 180 -13.02 28.16 18.07
N ALA A 181 -13.91 28.92 18.73
CA ALA A 181 -13.61 29.53 20.01
C ALA A 181 -13.41 28.49 21.14
N LYS A 182 -13.95 27.28 20.98
CA LYS A 182 -13.74 26.16 21.91
C LYS A 182 -12.49 25.34 21.61
N VAL A 183 -11.84 25.58 20.47
CA VAL A 183 -10.55 24.98 20.13
C VAL A 183 -9.46 25.86 20.73
N ASN A 184 -9.29 25.76 22.05
CA ASN A 184 -8.40 26.61 22.84
C ASN A 184 -7.19 25.86 23.43
N SER A 185 -6.92 24.63 22.96
CA SER A 185 -5.78 23.83 23.42
C SER A 185 -5.38 22.81 22.37
N ARG A 186 -4.12 22.34 22.45
CA ARG A 186 -3.59 21.33 21.53
C ARG A 186 -4.46 20.05 21.43
N PRO A 187 -4.95 19.44 22.53
CA PRO A 187 -5.79 18.25 22.40
C PRO A 187 -7.12 18.54 21.69
N ARG A 188 -7.74 19.69 21.95
CA ARG A 188 -8.97 20.13 21.27
C ARG A 188 -8.73 20.36 19.77
N LEU A 189 -7.58 20.94 19.42
CA LEU A 189 -7.14 21.07 18.02
C LEU A 189 -7.07 19.71 17.34
N LEU A 190 -6.35 18.74 17.92
CA LEU A 190 -6.17 17.42 17.31
C LEU A 190 -7.51 16.68 17.12
N ILE A 191 -8.42 16.76 18.10
CA ILE A 191 -9.78 16.19 17.98
C ILE A 191 -10.55 16.88 16.85
N ALA A 192 -10.51 18.21 16.76
CA ALA A 192 -11.17 18.96 15.70
C ALA A 192 -10.61 18.60 14.31
N MET A 193 -9.30 18.40 14.20
CA MET A 193 -8.64 18.01 12.95
C MET A 193 -8.98 16.57 12.54
N GLN A 194 -9.01 15.64 13.50
CA GLN A 194 -9.42 14.26 13.24
C GLN A 194 -10.86 14.20 12.73
N GLY A 195 -11.80 14.92 13.37
CA GLY A 195 -13.19 14.97 12.93
C GLY A 195 -13.38 15.62 11.55
N TYR A 196 -12.49 16.53 11.14
CA TYR A 196 -12.49 17.08 9.79
C TYR A 196 -11.91 16.10 8.77
N LEU A 197 -10.80 15.44 9.10
CA LEU A 197 -10.15 14.44 8.25
C LEU A 197 -11.07 13.24 7.96
N THR A 198 -11.85 12.79 8.94
CA THR A 198 -12.79 11.67 8.76
C THR A 198 -13.83 11.95 7.69
N GLN A 199 -14.16 13.21 7.39
CA GLN A 199 -15.07 13.59 6.29
C GLN A 199 -14.53 13.23 4.91
N CYS A 200 -13.22 13.07 4.79
CA CYS A 200 -12.51 12.72 3.56
C CYS A 200 -12.14 11.23 3.49
N SER A 201 -12.48 10.45 4.51
CA SER A 201 -12.17 9.02 4.52
C SER A 201 -13.10 8.24 3.58
N PRO A 202 -12.61 7.16 2.94
CA PRO A 202 -13.42 6.32 2.06
C PRO A 202 -14.73 5.85 2.71
N ALA A 203 -14.67 5.39 3.96
CA ALA A 203 -15.83 4.88 4.69
C ALA A 203 -16.92 5.94 4.91
N THR A 204 -16.52 7.16 5.29
CA THR A 204 -17.48 8.28 5.47
C THR A 204 -18.07 8.72 4.14
N ILE A 205 -17.27 8.72 3.06
CA ILE A 205 -17.77 9.05 1.72
C ILE A 205 -18.82 8.02 1.28
N GLU A 206 -18.55 6.72 1.43
CA GLU A 206 -19.52 5.66 1.11
C GLU A 206 -20.81 5.81 1.93
N ALA A 207 -20.69 6.05 3.24
CA ALA A 207 -21.84 6.27 4.12
C ALA A 207 -22.66 7.49 3.69
N ASN A 208 -22.01 8.62 3.40
CA ASN A 208 -22.69 9.84 3.00
C ASN A 208 -23.36 9.70 1.61
N VAL A 209 -22.77 8.93 0.70
CA VAL A 209 -23.40 8.61 -0.59
C VAL A 209 -24.63 7.71 -0.38
N ASN A 210 -24.54 6.67 0.44
CA ASN A 210 -25.68 5.80 0.75
C ASN A 210 -26.83 6.58 1.43
N ASN A 211 -26.49 7.53 2.30
CA ASN A 211 -27.46 8.45 2.90
C ASN A 211 -28.10 9.37 1.83
N ALA A 212 -27.30 9.94 0.92
CA ALA A 212 -27.81 10.72 -0.21
C ALA A 212 -28.78 9.92 -1.08
N ALA A 213 -28.43 8.67 -1.39
CA ALA A 213 -29.22 7.80 -2.24
C ALA A 213 -30.55 7.37 -1.59
N SER A 214 -30.58 7.25 -0.26
CA SER A 214 -31.79 6.94 0.50
C SER A 214 -32.63 8.18 0.84
N GLY A 215 -32.20 9.38 0.46
CA GLY A 215 -32.85 10.64 0.82
C GLY A 215 -32.65 11.03 2.29
N ALA A 216 -31.80 10.32 3.03
CA ALA A 216 -31.42 10.65 4.39
C ALA A 216 -30.45 11.84 4.41
N GLU A 217 -30.39 12.55 5.54
CA GLU A 217 -29.46 13.67 5.70
C GLU A 217 -28.01 13.18 5.53
N THR A 218 -27.28 13.76 4.58
CA THR A 218 -25.97 13.26 4.11
C THR A 218 -24.81 13.52 5.06
N VAL A 219 -25.09 13.98 6.27
CA VAL A 219 -24.07 14.37 7.25
C VAL A 219 -24.45 13.79 8.59
N VAL A 220 -23.57 13.00 9.19
CA VAL A 220 -23.71 12.59 10.59
C VAL A 220 -23.70 13.85 11.44
N THR A 221 -24.88 14.25 11.89
CA THR A 221 -25.05 15.49 12.64
C THR A 221 -24.75 15.22 14.10
N VAL A 222 -23.58 15.66 14.58
CA VAL A 222 -23.30 15.64 16.03
C VAL A 222 -24.26 16.63 16.70
N LYS A 223 -25.13 16.15 17.59
CA LYS A 223 -26.04 17.00 18.36
C LYS A 223 -25.22 17.96 19.24
N ARG A 224 -25.59 19.24 19.21
CA ARG A 224 -24.94 20.32 19.96
C ARG A 224 -25.31 20.18 21.45
N GLY A 225 -24.46 19.54 22.24
CA GLY A 225 -24.67 19.35 23.69
C GLY A 225 -23.87 18.21 24.31
N GLU A 226 -23.49 17.20 23.53
CA GLU A 226 -22.83 15.97 24.02
C GLU A 226 -21.33 15.92 23.66
N SER A 227 -20.67 17.09 23.68
CA SER A 227 -19.26 17.24 23.27
C SER A 227 -18.23 16.74 24.29
N ALA A 228 -18.66 15.96 25.29
CA ALA A 228 -17.80 15.30 26.26
C ALA A 228 -17.31 13.92 25.76
N ASP A 229 -18.04 13.27 24.85
CA ASP A 229 -17.71 11.94 24.33
C ASP A 229 -16.94 11.98 22.99
N GLY A 230 -16.01 12.93 22.87
CA GLY A 230 -15.19 13.14 21.66
C GLY A 230 -14.33 11.93 21.24
N ALA A 231 -14.22 10.89 22.07
CA ALA A 231 -13.53 9.64 21.75
C ALA A 231 -14.40 8.62 20.99
N LEU A 232 -15.73 8.69 21.10
CA LEU A 232 -16.66 7.77 20.40
C LEU A 232 -16.91 8.16 18.93
N LEU A 233 -16.63 9.41 18.57
CA LEU A 233 -16.89 9.98 17.24
C LEU A 233 -15.74 9.76 16.22
N GLY A 234 -14.62 9.18 16.65
CA GLY A 234 -13.50 8.79 15.79
C GLY A 234 -13.65 7.41 15.14
N ALA A 235 -14.66 6.62 15.52
CA ALA A 235 -14.88 5.29 14.99
C ALA A 235 -15.72 5.36 13.70
N PRO A 236 -15.24 4.86 12.55
CA PRO A 236 -16.06 4.72 11.35
C PRO A 236 -17.12 3.64 11.62
N GLY A 237 -18.39 4.05 11.82
CA GLY A 237 -19.52 3.12 11.92
C GLY A 237 -20.63 3.44 12.91
N VAL A 238 -20.55 4.50 13.73
CA VAL A 238 -21.64 4.83 14.64
C VAL A 238 -22.67 5.72 13.93
N THR A 239 -23.57 5.09 13.17
CA THR A 239 -24.82 5.72 12.76
C THR A 239 -25.79 5.72 13.95
N LEU A 240 -25.90 6.86 14.64
CA LEU A 240 -27.07 7.14 15.46
C LEU A 240 -28.24 7.42 14.51
N ILE A 241 -29.00 6.37 14.17
CA ILE A 241 -30.31 6.53 13.53
C ILE A 241 -31.25 7.05 14.62
N GLU A 242 -31.42 8.37 14.67
CA GLU A 242 -32.49 8.96 15.47
C GLU A 242 -33.82 8.72 14.74
N ARG A 243 -34.65 7.83 15.30
CA ARG A 243 -36.01 7.60 14.83
C ARG A 243 -36.83 8.83 15.16
N THR A 244 -36.99 9.74 14.20
CA THR A 244 -37.88 10.89 14.31
C THR A 244 -39.31 10.39 14.54
N THR A 245 -39.81 10.59 15.76
CA THR A 245 -41.23 10.40 16.07
C THR A 245 -42.02 11.41 15.23
N PRO A 246 -42.97 10.96 14.39
CA PRO A 246 -43.74 11.89 13.57
C PRO A 246 -44.59 12.81 14.46
N PRO A 247 -44.79 14.09 14.06
CA PRO A 247 -45.64 15.00 14.81
C PRO A 247 -47.07 14.50 14.82
N ALA A 248 -47.70 14.52 16.01
CA ALA A 248 -49.10 14.20 16.19
C ALA A 248 -49.96 15.15 15.34
N MET A 249 -50.63 14.61 14.32
CA MET A 249 -51.69 15.32 13.61
C MET A 249 -53.04 15.12 14.32
N PRO A 250 -53.96 16.10 14.23
CA PRO A 250 -55.25 16.03 14.89
C PRO A 250 -56.17 15.01 14.22
N THR A 251 -56.82 14.21 15.06
CA THR A 251 -57.89 13.26 14.76
C THR A 251 -59.11 13.96 14.14
N THR A 252 -59.46 13.59 12.90
CA THR A 252 -60.83 13.24 12.45
C THR A 252 -60.85 12.93 10.95
N MET A 253 -61.03 11.65 10.57
CA MET A 253 -61.84 11.18 9.43
C MET A 253 -61.82 9.63 9.32
N PRO A 254 -62.82 8.99 8.67
CA PRO A 254 -63.18 7.57 8.82
C PRO A 254 -62.35 6.58 7.95
N PRO A 255 -62.43 5.26 8.22
CA PRO A 255 -61.43 4.30 7.81
C PRO A 255 -61.59 3.85 6.34
N ALA A 256 -60.54 4.08 5.54
CA ALA A 256 -60.30 3.32 4.31
C ALA A 256 -59.20 2.28 4.60
N ALA A 257 -59.49 1.03 4.23
CA ALA A 257 -58.67 -0.15 4.52
C ALA A 257 -57.24 -0.01 3.96
N PRO A 258 -56.18 -0.18 4.77
CA PRO A 258 -54.83 -0.24 4.26
C PRO A 258 -54.47 -1.67 3.83
N THR A 259 -54.13 -1.84 2.56
CA THR A 259 -53.38 -2.99 2.03
C THR A 259 -52.01 -3.01 2.71
N GLN A 260 -51.84 -3.92 3.67
CA GLN A 260 -50.55 -4.13 4.35
C GLN A 260 -49.61 -4.90 3.42
N VAL A 261 -48.64 -4.21 2.81
CA VAL A 261 -47.45 -4.85 2.25
C VAL A 261 -46.50 -5.12 3.42
N ALA A 262 -46.69 -6.27 4.07
CA ALA A 262 -45.77 -6.79 5.07
C ALA A 262 -44.49 -7.27 4.36
N ASN A 263 -43.54 -6.37 4.15
CA ASN A 263 -42.16 -6.74 3.84
C ASN A 263 -41.54 -7.34 5.12
N ALA A 264 -41.66 -8.65 5.26
CA ALA A 264 -40.95 -9.43 6.25
C ALA A 264 -39.44 -9.35 5.97
N VAL A 265 -38.77 -8.39 6.60
CA VAL A 265 -37.31 -8.41 6.75
C VAL A 265 -37.00 -9.60 7.67
N THR A 266 -36.76 -10.75 7.05
CA THR A 266 -36.26 -11.94 7.74
C THR A 266 -34.81 -11.62 8.10
N THR A 267 -34.56 -11.38 9.39
CA THR A 267 -33.20 -11.38 9.95
C THR A 267 -32.65 -12.79 9.84
N ALA A 268 -32.02 -13.09 8.70
CA ALA A 268 -31.23 -14.28 8.54
C ALA A 268 -30.08 -14.22 9.55
N THR A 269 -30.17 -15.05 10.59
CA THR A 269 -29.08 -15.27 11.54
C THR A 269 -27.91 -15.83 10.74
N VAL A 270 -26.95 -14.98 10.40
CA VAL A 270 -25.70 -15.40 9.76
C VAL A 270 -25.01 -16.30 10.77
N LYS A 271 -25.05 -17.61 10.52
CA LYS A 271 -24.27 -18.60 11.26
C LYS A 271 -22.81 -18.11 11.21
N PRO A 272 -22.12 -17.96 12.35
CA PRO A 272 -20.73 -17.53 12.34
C PRO A 272 -19.98 -18.44 11.34
N PRO A 273 -19.12 -17.86 10.48
CA PRO A 273 -18.36 -18.65 9.53
C PRO A 273 -17.69 -19.79 10.30
N PRO A 274 -17.74 -21.03 9.79
CA PRO A 274 -17.09 -22.15 10.46
C PRO A 274 -15.66 -21.72 10.79
N ASP A 275 -15.24 -21.94 12.04
CA ASP A 275 -13.88 -21.62 12.49
C ASP A 275 -12.92 -22.11 11.41
N VAL A 276 -12.30 -21.16 10.71
CA VAL A 276 -11.24 -21.48 9.75
C VAL A 276 -10.26 -22.31 10.58
N PRO A 277 -9.92 -23.55 10.15
CA PRO A 277 -8.97 -24.37 10.87
C PRO A 277 -7.81 -23.46 11.24
N VAL A 278 -7.41 -23.43 12.52
CA VAL A 278 -6.28 -22.64 12.97
C VAL A 278 -5.06 -23.12 12.18
N GLU A 279 -4.88 -22.58 10.98
CA GLU A 279 -3.78 -22.86 10.09
C GLU A 279 -2.55 -22.58 10.92
N ALA A 280 -1.81 -23.65 11.21
CA ALA A 280 -0.86 -23.72 12.29
C ALA A 280 0.03 -22.47 12.30
N ARG A 281 -0.20 -21.56 13.23
CA ARG A 281 0.48 -20.27 13.28
C ARG A 281 2.00 -20.47 13.20
N PRO A 282 2.75 -19.58 12.54
CA PRO A 282 4.20 -19.65 12.50
C PRO A 282 4.79 -19.76 13.92
N ARG A 283 5.77 -20.64 14.10
CA ARG A 283 6.48 -20.77 15.38
C ARG A 283 7.35 -19.54 15.61
N ASN A 284 7.40 -19.07 16.86
CA ASN A 284 8.19 -17.91 17.30
C ASN A 284 7.87 -16.59 16.58
N ALA A 285 6.63 -16.42 16.11
CA ALA A 285 6.13 -15.13 15.61
C ALA A 285 6.09 -14.10 16.74
N LYS A 286 6.60 -12.88 16.48
CA LYS A 286 6.48 -11.76 17.42
C LYS A 286 5.07 -11.16 17.36
N ALA A 287 4.74 -10.29 18.31
CA ALA A 287 3.40 -9.70 18.39
C ALA A 287 2.97 -8.94 17.12
N GLN A 288 3.93 -8.36 16.41
CA GLN A 288 3.74 -7.62 15.16
C GLN A 288 3.55 -8.53 13.93
N GLU A 289 3.82 -9.83 14.06
CA GLU A 289 3.77 -10.82 12.97
C GLU A 289 2.59 -11.79 13.13
N LYS A 290 1.66 -11.49 14.04
CA LYS A 290 0.49 -12.34 14.33
C LYS A 290 -0.41 -12.60 13.11
N ASN A 291 -0.34 -11.74 12.11
CA ASN A 291 -1.14 -11.82 10.89
C ASN A 291 -0.42 -12.57 9.75
N VAL A 292 0.80 -13.07 9.98
CA VAL A 292 1.54 -13.86 8.99
C VAL A 292 1.06 -15.31 9.07
N SER A 293 0.55 -15.85 7.97
CA SER A 293 0.20 -17.27 7.87
C SER A 293 1.45 -18.15 7.76
N LEU A 294 1.32 -19.44 8.11
CA LEU A 294 2.42 -20.40 7.96
C LEU A 294 2.96 -20.45 6.54
N GLU A 295 2.06 -20.47 5.56
CA GLU A 295 2.42 -20.51 4.15
C GLU A 295 3.17 -19.25 3.72
N GLN A 296 2.73 -18.07 4.18
CA GLN A 296 3.41 -16.80 3.91
C GLN A 296 4.83 -16.79 4.49
N LEU A 297 5.02 -17.31 5.71
CA LEU A 297 6.37 -17.44 6.26
C LEU A 297 7.21 -18.41 5.43
N LYS A 298 6.68 -19.57 5.05
CA LYS A 298 7.42 -20.53 4.21
C LYS A 298 7.80 -19.94 2.85
N ASN A 299 6.90 -19.18 2.24
CA ASN A 299 7.20 -18.42 1.02
C ASN A 299 8.33 -17.42 1.24
N ALA A 300 8.29 -16.65 2.33
CA ALA A 300 9.35 -15.72 2.68
C ALA A 300 10.69 -16.44 2.94
N GLN A 301 10.68 -17.58 3.64
CA GLN A 301 11.87 -18.40 3.89
C GLN A 301 12.50 -18.90 2.58
N ARG A 302 11.68 -19.45 1.66
CA ARG A 302 12.14 -19.82 0.31
C ARG A 302 12.69 -18.63 -0.47
N ALA A 303 12.03 -17.47 -0.38
CA ALA A 303 12.49 -16.23 -1.01
C ALA A 303 13.80 -15.69 -0.40
N LEU A 304 14.09 -16.00 0.86
CA LEU A 304 15.36 -15.67 1.50
C LEU A 304 16.43 -16.75 1.27
N GLY A 305 16.05 -17.91 0.74
CA GLY A 305 16.95 -19.05 0.56
C GLY A 305 17.36 -19.72 1.88
N VAL A 306 16.52 -19.62 2.91
CA VAL A 306 16.63 -20.38 4.16
C VAL A 306 15.63 -21.54 4.17
N ASP A 307 15.79 -22.48 5.10
CA ASP A 307 14.89 -23.63 5.23
C ASP A 307 13.44 -23.16 5.50
N ASP A 308 12.47 -23.75 4.81
CA ASP A 308 11.05 -23.37 4.85
C ASP A 308 10.26 -24.14 5.93
N ASP A 309 10.84 -24.20 7.11
CA ASP A 309 10.34 -24.94 8.28
C ASP A 309 9.16 -24.26 9.00
N GLY A 310 8.74 -23.07 8.52
CA GLY A 310 7.66 -22.28 9.11
C GLY A 310 7.97 -21.77 10.52
N ASN A 311 9.25 -21.57 10.84
CA ASN A 311 9.71 -21.09 12.14
C ASN A 311 10.55 -19.82 11.99
N PHE A 312 10.14 -18.74 12.65
CA PHE A 312 10.97 -17.53 12.71
C PHE A 312 12.25 -17.74 13.53
N GLY A 313 12.30 -18.76 14.39
CA GLY A 313 13.37 -19.01 15.34
C GLY A 313 13.21 -18.21 16.65
N PRO A 314 13.78 -18.70 17.77
CA PRO A 314 13.50 -18.20 19.11
C PRO A 314 14.20 -16.88 19.46
N THR A 315 15.33 -16.60 18.80
CA THR A 315 16.17 -15.44 19.06
C THR A 315 16.30 -14.56 17.82
N ASP A 316 16.74 -13.32 18.03
CA ASP A 316 17.00 -12.36 16.96
C ASP A 316 18.15 -12.77 16.03
N ASP A 317 18.99 -13.70 16.47
CA ASP A 317 20.12 -14.29 15.74
C ASP A 317 19.76 -15.61 15.06
N SER A 318 18.47 -15.98 15.03
CA SER A 318 18.04 -17.15 14.27
C SER A 318 18.30 -16.95 12.77
N THR A 319 18.49 -18.06 12.04
CA THR A 319 18.78 -18.04 10.61
C THR A 319 17.74 -17.23 9.81
N THR A 320 16.44 -17.41 10.10
CA THR A 320 15.38 -16.66 9.41
C THR A 320 15.39 -15.16 9.78
N ARG A 321 15.63 -14.81 11.06
CA ARG A 321 15.71 -13.40 11.49
C ARG A 321 16.91 -12.68 10.90
N MET A 322 18.06 -13.33 10.88
CA MET A 322 19.26 -12.81 10.24
C MET A 322 19.05 -12.61 8.74
N ALA A 323 18.47 -13.59 8.06
CA ALA A 323 18.17 -13.47 6.63
C ALA A 323 17.21 -12.31 6.32
N LEU A 324 16.19 -12.09 7.15
CA LEU A 324 15.30 -10.93 7.05
C LEU A 324 16.06 -9.61 7.19
N ARG A 325 16.96 -9.48 8.18
CA ARG A 325 17.78 -8.28 8.38
C ARG A 325 18.73 -8.05 7.20
N GLU A 326 19.39 -9.10 6.72
CA GLU A 326 20.28 -9.01 5.56
C GLU A 326 19.55 -8.51 4.32
N PHE A 327 18.35 -9.06 4.06
CA PHE A 327 17.51 -8.61 2.95
C PHE A 327 17.09 -7.14 3.12
N GLN A 328 16.63 -6.74 4.31
CA GLN A 328 16.28 -5.35 4.63
C GLN A 328 17.45 -4.40 4.43
N ARG A 329 18.65 -4.75 4.91
CA ARG A 329 19.87 -3.97 4.71
C ARG A 329 20.18 -3.77 3.23
N GLY A 330 20.11 -4.83 2.42
CA GLY A 330 20.36 -4.70 0.99
C GLY A 330 19.37 -3.75 0.30
N MET A 331 18.08 -3.78 0.69
CA MET A 331 17.06 -2.83 0.22
C MET A 331 17.32 -1.38 0.68
N ILE A 332 17.77 -1.19 1.92
CA ILE A 332 18.17 0.12 2.45
C ILE A 332 19.39 0.65 1.69
N ARG A 333 20.40 -0.18 1.43
CA ARG A 333 21.58 0.21 0.63
C ARG A 333 21.25 0.55 -0.81
N ARG A 334 20.15 0.00 -1.32
CA ARG A 334 19.59 0.32 -2.63
C ARG A 334 18.89 1.68 -2.66
N ASN A 335 18.70 2.32 -1.50
CA ASN A 335 17.90 3.52 -1.29
C ASN A 335 16.43 3.33 -1.68
N LEU A 336 15.91 2.11 -1.52
CA LEU A 336 14.49 1.82 -1.72
C LEU A 336 13.72 1.92 -0.41
N TRP A 337 14.36 1.56 0.70
CA TRP A 337 13.76 1.48 2.03
C TRP A 337 14.51 2.40 3.01
N ASP A 338 13.78 2.86 4.02
CA ASP A 338 14.31 3.71 5.08
C ASP A 338 15.03 2.88 6.14
N ALA A 339 15.99 3.48 6.86
CA ALA A 339 16.76 2.78 7.89
C ALA A 339 15.90 2.17 9.02
N ILE A 340 14.72 2.74 9.28
CA ILE A 340 13.77 2.23 10.28
C ILE A 340 13.17 0.86 9.91
N GLU A 341 13.31 0.44 8.65
CA GLU A 341 12.79 -0.84 8.15
C GLU A 341 13.71 -2.02 8.51
N GLU A 342 14.92 -1.80 9.04
CA GLU A 342 15.86 -2.85 9.47
C GLU A 342 15.45 -3.47 10.82
N THR A 343 14.33 -4.19 10.83
CA THR A 343 13.71 -4.71 12.05
C THR A 343 13.99 -6.20 12.29
N GLY A 344 14.38 -6.95 11.27
CA GLY A 344 14.40 -8.42 11.28
C GLY A 344 13.01 -9.06 11.42
N MET A 345 11.94 -8.27 11.20
CA MET A 345 10.55 -8.73 11.25
C MET A 345 9.94 -8.81 9.86
N LEU A 346 9.10 -9.81 9.63
CA LEU A 346 8.34 -9.97 8.39
C LEU A 346 7.05 -9.15 8.46
N THR A 347 7.19 -7.83 8.41
CA THR A 347 6.09 -6.85 8.47
C THR A 347 6.20 -5.81 7.35
N GLY A 348 5.16 -5.00 7.15
CA GLY A 348 5.20 -3.81 6.28
C GLY A 348 5.69 -4.10 4.86
N LYS A 349 6.70 -3.33 4.41
CA LYS A 349 7.32 -3.49 3.07
C LYS A 349 7.98 -4.87 2.89
N THR A 350 8.57 -5.41 3.96
CA THR A 350 9.25 -6.72 3.93
C THR A 350 8.26 -7.86 3.68
N PHE A 351 7.13 -7.85 4.39
CA PHE A 351 6.04 -8.81 4.18
C PHE A 351 5.47 -8.73 2.77
N ASN A 352 5.10 -7.52 2.32
CA ASN A 352 4.49 -7.28 1.01
C ASN A 352 5.38 -7.67 -0.17
N LEU A 353 6.70 -7.77 0.03
CA LEU A 353 7.62 -8.19 -1.00
C LEU A 353 7.93 -9.68 -0.90
N LEU A 354 8.40 -10.15 0.25
CA LEU A 354 8.87 -11.53 0.43
C LEU A 354 7.75 -12.57 0.33
N ALA A 355 6.49 -12.20 0.58
CA ALA A 355 5.37 -13.10 0.40
C ALA A 355 5.10 -13.46 -1.08
N PHE A 356 5.62 -12.67 -2.04
CA PHE A 356 5.25 -12.78 -3.45
C PHE A 356 6.42 -12.95 -4.42
N ILE A 357 7.66 -12.65 -4.01
CA ILE A 357 8.82 -12.95 -4.86
C ILE A 357 9.09 -14.45 -4.87
N GLY A 358 9.59 -14.97 -6.00
CA GLY A 358 9.90 -16.38 -6.14
C GLY A 358 11.02 -16.84 -5.21
N PRO A 359 11.18 -18.16 -5.02
CA PRO A 359 12.28 -18.74 -4.25
C PRO A 359 13.65 -18.20 -4.68
N MET A 360 14.57 -18.03 -3.74
CA MET A 360 15.93 -17.61 -4.06
C MET A 360 16.64 -18.74 -4.79
N SER A 361 17.01 -18.50 -6.04
CA SER A 361 17.91 -19.40 -6.74
C SER A 361 19.29 -19.33 -6.09
N ARG A 362 19.92 -20.49 -5.81
CA ARG A 362 21.30 -20.59 -5.31
C ARG A 362 22.34 -20.04 -6.30
N THR A 363 21.94 -19.79 -7.53
CA THR A 363 22.72 -19.11 -8.56
C THR A 363 21.84 -18.03 -9.20
N PRO A 364 22.21 -16.74 -9.15
CA PRO A 364 23.55 -16.22 -8.85
C PRO A 364 23.81 -15.82 -7.39
N PHE A 365 22.78 -15.72 -6.54
CA PHE A 365 22.88 -15.14 -5.20
C PHE A 365 23.28 -16.17 -4.14
N PHE A 366 24.19 -15.80 -3.24
CA PHE A 366 24.55 -16.63 -2.09
C PHE A 366 23.90 -16.17 -0.79
N THR A 367 23.51 -14.90 -0.69
CA THR A 367 22.85 -14.36 0.51
C THR A 367 21.61 -13.52 0.17
N PRO A 368 20.67 -13.39 1.12
CA PRO A 368 19.57 -12.44 1.03
C PRO A 368 20.03 -11.00 0.76
N PHE A 369 21.18 -10.59 1.33
CA PHE A 369 21.77 -9.28 1.07
C PHE A 369 22.14 -9.11 -0.41
N GLU A 370 22.89 -10.07 -1.00
CA GLU A 370 23.24 -10.03 -2.41
C GLU A 370 22.00 -9.98 -3.31
N ARG A 371 20.97 -10.78 -2.99
CA ARG A 371 19.71 -10.81 -3.74
C ARG A 371 19.01 -9.45 -3.74
N SER A 372 18.84 -8.85 -2.57
CA SER A 372 18.14 -7.56 -2.43
C SER A 372 18.94 -6.39 -3.01
N TYR A 373 20.26 -6.37 -2.83
CA TYR A 373 21.12 -5.29 -3.28
C TYR A 373 21.43 -5.32 -4.78
N LEU A 374 21.73 -6.51 -5.34
CA LEU A 374 22.17 -6.69 -6.73
C LEU A 374 21.06 -7.23 -7.66
N GLY A 375 19.92 -7.67 -7.11
CA GLY A 375 18.86 -8.27 -7.91
C GLY A 375 18.09 -7.26 -8.76
N ASN A 376 17.55 -7.72 -9.89
CA ASN A 376 16.74 -6.90 -10.79
C ASN A 376 15.32 -6.70 -10.25
N GLU A 377 14.90 -5.46 -10.02
CA GLU A 377 13.56 -5.14 -9.48
C GLU A 377 12.44 -5.10 -10.53
N THR A 378 12.80 -5.23 -11.81
CA THR A 378 11.84 -5.17 -12.92
C THR A 378 11.19 -6.54 -13.20
N GLY A 379 10.03 -6.50 -13.88
CA GLY A 379 9.28 -7.69 -14.24
C GLY A 379 8.13 -8.03 -13.28
N ALA A 380 7.53 -9.20 -13.51
CA ALA A 380 6.46 -9.73 -12.67
C ALA A 380 6.93 -9.88 -11.22
N MET A 381 6.02 -9.69 -10.25
CA MET A 381 6.35 -9.70 -8.82
C MET A 381 7.11 -10.98 -8.41
N SER A 382 6.72 -12.14 -8.93
CA SER A 382 7.39 -13.42 -8.71
C SER A 382 8.80 -13.52 -9.29
N ALA A 383 9.10 -12.77 -10.35
CA ALA A 383 10.41 -12.74 -11.00
C ALA A 383 11.33 -11.63 -10.46
N ARG A 384 10.83 -10.74 -9.61
CA ARG A 384 11.65 -9.69 -9.01
C ARG A 384 12.78 -10.30 -8.18
N PHE A 385 13.96 -9.72 -8.33
CA PHE A 385 15.20 -10.14 -7.71
C PHE A 385 15.61 -11.59 -8.02
N ALA A 386 15.07 -12.19 -9.09
CA ALA A 386 15.48 -13.52 -9.52
C ALA A 386 16.74 -13.50 -10.40
N THR A 387 17.00 -12.38 -11.07
CA THR A 387 18.17 -12.15 -11.94
C THR A 387 19.00 -10.99 -11.44
N LEU A 388 20.24 -10.85 -11.92
CA LEU A 388 21.12 -9.73 -11.59
C LEU A 388 20.70 -8.46 -12.35
N ASP A 389 20.83 -7.32 -11.69
CA ASP A 389 20.66 -5.99 -12.27
C ASP A 389 22.01 -5.48 -12.81
N GLU A 390 22.14 -5.40 -14.13
CA GLU A 390 23.39 -5.03 -14.81
C GLU A 390 23.88 -3.63 -14.43
N SER A 391 22.96 -2.66 -14.39
CA SER A 391 23.29 -1.28 -14.02
C SER A 391 23.80 -1.22 -12.57
N ARG A 392 23.15 -1.96 -11.66
CA ARG A 392 23.61 -1.99 -10.26
C ARG A 392 24.93 -2.70 -10.08
N MET A 393 25.20 -3.78 -10.81
CA MET A 393 26.52 -4.42 -10.76
C MET A 393 27.61 -3.49 -11.26
N GLN A 394 27.38 -2.75 -12.36
CA GLN A 394 28.34 -1.76 -12.85
C GLN A 394 28.60 -0.65 -11.83
N ASN A 395 27.55 -0.13 -11.21
CA ASN A 395 27.66 0.87 -10.14
C ASN A 395 28.39 0.32 -8.91
N ALA A 396 28.15 -0.93 -8.54
CA ALA A 396 28.85 -1.59 -7.44
C ALA A 396 30.35 -1.74 -7.78
N LEU A 397 30.70 -2.29 -8.95
CA LEU A 397 32.08 -2.43 -9.39
C LEU A 397 32.82 -1.09 -9.35
N ALA A 398 32.19 -0.02 -9.87
CA ALA A 398 32.72 1.33 -9.82
C ALA A 398 32.98 1.80 -8.38
N LYS A 399 31.96 1.64 -7.52
CA LYS A 399 32.01 2.04 -6.11
C LYS A 399 33.14 1.34 -5.33
N TYR A 400 33.42 0.08 -5.65
CA TYR A 400 34.44 -0.72 -4.97
C TYR A 400 35.83 -0.63 -5.62
N GLY A 401 36.03 0.35 -6.51
CA GLY A 401 37.34 0.69 -7.09
C GLY A 401 37.83 -0.30 -8.13
N VAL A 402 36.93 -1.02 -8.81
CA VAL A 402 37.29 -1.83 -9.97
C VAL A 402 37.57 -0.90 -11.16
N SER A 403 38.71 -1.09 -11.82
CA SER A 403 39.13 -0.20 -12.91
C SER A 403 38.17 -0.24 -14.09
N GLU A 404 38.10 0.84 -14.87
CA GLU A 404 37.22 0.91 -16.04
C GLU A 404 37.53 -0.18 -17.08
N ALA A 405 38.81 -0.49 -17.29
CA ALA A 405 39.24 -1.58 -18.17
C ALA A 405 38.71 -2.95 -17.73
N GLN A 406 38.54 -3.17 -16.42
CA GLN A 406 37.97 -4.41 -15.88
C GLN A 406 36.43 -4.40 -15.88
N ARG A 407 35.80 -3.24 -16.04
CA ARG A 407 34.33 -3.06 -16.06
C ARG A 407 33.70 -3.24 -17.46
N ASP A 408 34.51 -3.38 -18.51
CA ASP A 408 34.04 -3.65 -19.89
C ASP A 408 33.44 -5.06 -20.07
N ILE A 409 33.34 -5.83 -18.99
CA ILE A 409 32.65 -7.11 -18.94
C ILE A 409 31.15 -6.87 -19.03
N THR A 410 30.47 -7.34 -20.08
CA THR A 410 29.01 -7.20 -20.26
C THR A 410 28.20 -8.34 -19.65
N LYS A 411 28.83 -9.46 -19.29
CA LYS A 411 28.11 -10.64 -18.77
C LYS A 411 27.89 -10.53 -17.25
N PRO A 412 26.64 -10.55 -16.77
CA PRO A 412 26.29 -10.51 -15.35
C PRO A 412 27.07 -11.47 -14.44
N ALA A 413 27.25 -12.72 -14.88
CA ALA A 413 27.94 -13.73 -14.10
C ALA A 413 29.43 -13.42 -13.92
N GLU A 414 30.08 -12.87 -14.94
CA GLU A 414 31.48 -12.47 -14.90
C GLU A 414 31.67 -11.19 -14.06
N MET A 415 30.75 -10.21 -14.17
CA MET A 415 30.72 -9.03 -13.29
C MET A 415 30.61 -9.43 -11.83
N LEU A 416 29.69 -10.35 -11.49
CA LEU A 416 29.52 -10.83 -10.13
C LEU A 416 30.77 -11.54 -9.62
N LYS A 417 31.42 -12.37 -10.45
CA LYS A 417 32.69 -13.03 -10.09
C LYS A 417 33.78 -12.00 -9.79
N LEU A 418 33.91 -10.97 -10.60
CA LEU A 418 34.88 -9.89 -10.41
C LEU A 418 34.58 -9.09 -9.13
N LEU A 419 33.31 -8.77 -8.90
CA LEU A 419 32.86 -8.05 -7.72
C LEU A 419 33.18 -8.84 -6.43
N ARG A 420 32.89 -10.14 -6.43
CA ARG A 420 33.19 -11.05 -5.32
C ARG A 420 34.69 -11.19 -5.06
N ALA A 421 35.51 -11.27 -6.11
CA ALA A 421 36.96 -11.25 -5.98
C ALA A 421 37.45 -9.96 -5.33
N ARG A 422 36.90 -8.80 -5.74
CA ARG A 422 37.22 -7.51 -5.14
C ARG A 422 36.81 -7.43 -3.67
N PHE A 423 35.66 -8.00 -3.29
CA PHE A 423 35.23 -8.07 -1.89
C PHE A 423 36.17 -8.88 -1.02
N SER A 424 36.66 -10.03 -1.52
CA SER A 424 37.64 -10.83 -0.81
C SER A 424 38.94 -10.05 -0.53
N THR A 425 39.44 -9.29 -1.52
CA THR A 425 40.59 -8.40 -1.34
C THR A 425 40.29 -7.30 -0.32
N LEU A 426 39.16 -6.61 -0.44
CA LEU A 426 38.77 -5.51 0.44
C LEU A 426 38.61 -5.95 1.91
N ARG A 427 38.10 -7.16 2.17
CA ARG A 427 38.04 -7.69 3.54
C ARG A 427 39.44 -7.80 4.17
N THR A 428 40.41 -8.28 3.38
CA THR A 428 41.80 -8.42 3.82
C THR A 428 42.43 -7.05 4.05
N GLU A 429 42.27 -6.11 3.10
CA GLU A 429 42.78 -4.74 3.21
C GLU A 429 42.19 -3.96 4.40
N LYS A 430 40.90 -4.17 4.69
CA LYS A 430 40.17 -3.44 5.74
C LYS A 430 40.13 -4.16 7.10
N GLY A 431 40.72 -5.34 7.20
CA GLY A 431 40.64 -6.17 8.41
C GLY A 431 39.22 -6.53 8.82
N VAL A 432 38.31 -6.67 7.84
CA VAL A 432 36.91 -7.04 8.09
C VAL A 432 36.83 -8.56 8.17
N GLY A 433 36.42 -9.08 9.32
CA GLY A 433 36.20 -10.50 9.52
C GLY A 433 35.13 -11.09 8.59
N PRO A 434 34.93 -12.42 8.64
CA PRO A 434 33.81 -13.05 7.93
C PRO A 434 32.45 -12.48 8.38
N PRO A 435 31.39 -12.64 7.57
CA PRO A 435 30.05 -12.18 7.93
C PRO A 435 29.62 -12.75 9.28
N VAL A 436 29.04 -11.91 10.14
CA VAL A 436 28.53 -12.32 11.46
C VAL A 436 27.39 -13.34 11.27
N GLY A 437 27.41 -14.43 12.04
CA GLY A 437 26.38 -15.48 12.03
C GLY A 437 26.54 -16.53 10.92
N VAL A 438 27.57 -16.41 10.07
CA VAL A 438 28.00 -17.54 9.24
C VAL A 438 29.05 -18.31 10.01
N GLU A 439 28.77 -19.58 10.28
CA GLU A 439 29.74 -20.52 10.87
C GLU A 439 31.09 -20.38 10.12
N PRO A 440 32.23 -20.18 10.79
CA PRO A 440 33.49 -19.81 10.11
C PRO A 440 33.87 -20.76 8.97
N ALA A 441 33.58 -22.06 9.14
CA ALA A 441 33.80 -23.10 8.13
C ALA A 441 32.92 -22.99 6.87
N LYS A 442 31.79 -22.27 6.95
CA LYS A 442 30.87 -21.97 5.85
C LYS A 442 31.01 -20.52 5.36
N SER A 443 31.83 -19.72 6.02
CA SER A 443 32.01 -18.32 5.67
C SER A 443 32.71 -18.22 4.32
N ARG A 444 31.97 -17.66 3.35
CA ARG A 444 32.48 -17.41 2.01
C ARG A 444 33.06 -16.00 1.98
N PRO A 445 34.40 -15.84 1.93
CA PRO A 445 35.03 -14.51 1.98
C PRO A 445 34.68 -13.64 0.76
N ASP A 446 34.18 -14.28 -0.31
CA ASP A 446 33.79 -13.67 -1.57
C ASP A 446 32.36 -13.11 -1.57
N VAL A 447 31.59 -13.27 -0.49
CA VAL A 447 30.21 -12.78 -0.39
C VAL A 447 30.14 -11.31 0.03
N LEU A 448 29.23 -10.57 -0.59
CA LEU A 448 28.89 -9.22 -0.17
C LEU A 448 28.02 -9.23 1.10
N ASP A 449 28.43 -8.47 2.11
CA ASP A 449 27.65 -8.21 3.31
C ASP A 449 27.63 -6.72 3.68
N ASP A 450 26.81 -6.39 4.68
CA ASP A 450 26.67 -5.02 5.15
C ASP A 450 27.92 -4.49 5.87
N ALA A 451 28.68 -5.36 6.56
CA ALA A 451 29.86 -4.97 7.32
C ALA A 451 30.95 -4.42 6.39
N LEU A 452 31.18 -5.09 5.25
CA LEU A 452 32.08 -4.63 4.22
C LEU A 452 31.57 -3.34 3.57
N PHE A 453 30.26 -3.26 3.28
CA PHE A 453 29.65 -2.07 2.69
C PHE A 453 29.89 -0.81 3.54
N GLN A 454 29.82 -0.92 4.87
CA GLN A 454 30.03 0.21 5.79
C GLN A 454 31.48 0.69 5.85
N LYS A 455 32.45 -0.20 5.67
CA LYS A 455 33.90 0.10 5.80
C LYS A 455 34.54 0.70 4.54
N VAL A 456 33.82 0.66 3.42
CA VAL A 456 34.28 1.22 2.14
C VAL A 456 33.75 2.64 1.90
N LYS A 457 32.79 3.11 2.70
CA LYS A 457 32.54 4.56 2.83
C LYS A 457 33.74 5.24 3.47
#